data_AF-A0A660MM51-F1
#
_entry.id   AF-A0A660MM51-F1
#
_cell.length_a   1.000
_cell.length_b   1.000
_cell.length_c   1.000
_cell.angle_alpha   90.00
_cell.angle_beta   90.00
_cell.angle_gamma   90.00
#
_symmetry.space_group_name_H-M   'P 1'
#
loop_
_entity.id
_entity.type
_entity.pdbx_description
1 polymer ?
#
loop_
_entity_poly.entity_id
_entity_poly.type
_entity_poly.pdbx_seq_one_letter_code
_entity_poly.pdbx_strand_id
1 'polypeptide(L)'
;MIRRAFRFFLRFGFFILVLLVIIVGGLALLALVGPERAIDFKKLLDAGWWFTSVIRWAVIAGIIVYLPKFAAKRVEKYAQELEGWVDAYDEAEAKGATYETLQDIQARASDCDKMRVSYEKLLRHHRLAGCLLICIEIIFVQFPHLI
;
A
#
# COMPACT_ATOMS: atom_id res chain seq x y z
N MET A 1 -4.43 -24.68 -5.16
CA MET A 1 -4.87 -24.62 -3.74
C MET A 1 -4.44 -23.34 -3.00
N ILE A 2 -3.20 -22.85 -3.15
CA ILE A 2 -2.64 -21.69 -2.43
C ILE A 2 -3.50 -20.39 -2.57
N ARG A 3 -4.04 -20.07 -3.76
CA ARG A 3 -4.92 -18.89 -3.96
C ARG A 3 -6.28 -18.95 -3.23
N ARG A 4 -6.78 -20.15 -2.91
CA ARG A 4 -8.01 -20.31 -2.12
C ARG A 4 -7.70 -20.20 -0.63
N ALA A 5 -6.62 -20.85 -0.17
CA ALA A 5 -6.14 -20.74 1.21
C ALA A 5 -5.76 -19.29 1.58
N PHE A 6 -5.11 -18.56 0.67
CA PHE A 6 -4.74 -17.16 0.89
C PHE A 6 -5.97 -16.24 0.99
N ARG A 7 -7.00 -16.45 0.17
CA ARG A 7 -8.27 -15.72 0.28
C ARG A 7 -9.04 -16.07 1.55
N PHE A 8 -8.95 -17.32 2.01
CA PHE A 8 -9.54 -17.76 3.27
C PHE A 8 -8.83 -17.11 4.46
N PHE A 9 -7.49 -17.14 4.50
CA PHE A 9 -6.70 -16.46 5.53
C PHE A 9 -6.92 -14.95 5.54
N LEU A 10 -7.06 -14.29 4.38
CA LEU A 10 -7.37 -12.86 4.32
C LEU A 10 -8.77 -12.55 4.88
N ARG A 11 -9.78 -13.34 4.51
CA ARG A 11 -11.15 -13.17 5.00
C ARG A 11 -11.28 -13.51 6.47
N PHE A 12 -10.61 -14.57 6.92
CA PHE A 12 -10.59 -15.01 8.30
C PHE A 12 -9.78 -14.07 9.19
N GLY A 13 -8.64 -13.57 8.70
CA GLY A 13 -7.86 -12.53 9.36
C GLY A 13 -8.61 -11.20 9.45
N PHE A 14 -9.31 -10.79 8.39
CA PHE A 14 -10.21 -9.64 8.42
C PHE A 14 -11.35 -9.85 9.41
N PHE A 15 -11.95 -11.04 9.45
CA PHE A 15 -12.98 -11.38 10.42
C PHE A 15 -12.48 -11.31 11.86
N ILE A 16 -11.28 -11.84 12.15
CA ILE A 16 -10.64 -11.75 13.46
C ILE A 16 -10.33 -10.29 13.81
N LEU A 17 -9.86 -9.49 12.86
CA LEU A 17 -9.58 -8.07 13.07
C LEU A 17 -10.87 -7.30 13.42
N VAL A 18 -11.94 -7.52 12.66
CA VAL A 18 -13.27 -6.94 12.92
C VAL A 18 -13.81 -7.41 14.28
N LEU A 19 -13.63 -8.68 14.63
CA LEU A 19 -14.03 -9.21 15.92
C LEU A 19 -13.25 -8.56 17.06
N LEU A 20 -11.93 -8.40 16.92
CA LEU A 20 -11.08 -7.69 17.88
C LEU A 20 -11.50 -6.23 18.03
N VAL A 21 -11.80 -5.57 16.92
CA VAL A 21 -12.35 -4.21 16.87
C VAL A 21 -13.65 -4.10 17.67
N ILE A 22 -14.57 -5.06 17.50
CA ILE A 22 -15.84 -5.11 18.23
C ILE A 22 -15.62 -5.41 19.71
N ILE A 23 -14.73 -6.34 20.06
CA ILE A 23 -14.43 -6.72 21.45
C ILE A 23 -13.76 -5.55 22.18
N VAL A 24 -12.74 -4.93 21.58
CA VAL A 24 -12.05 -3.77 22.16
C VAL A 24 -12.99 -2.57 22.24
N GLY A 25 -13.79 -2.31 21.21
CA GLY A 25 -14.82 -1.27 21.23
C GLY A 25 -15.87 -1.50 22.31
N GLY A 26 -16.32 -2.75 22.48
CA GLY A 26 -17.26 -3.16 23.53
C GLY A 26 -16.68 -3.05 24.94
N LEU A 27 -15.42 -3.45 25.13
CA LEU A 27 -14.70 -3.30 26.40
C LEU A 27 -14.44 -1.84 26.74
N ALA A 28 -14.11 -1.00 25.75
CA ALA A 28 -13.98 0.45 25.93
C ALA A 28 -15.32 1.08 26.34
N LEU A 29 -16.43 0.67 25.72
CA LEU A 29 -17.78 1.11 26.10
C LEU A 29 -18.17 0.66 27.52
N LEU A 30 -17.78 -0.55 27.93
CA LEU A 30 -18.00 -1.04 29.30
C LEU A 30 -17.13 -0.33 30.33
N ALA A 31 -15.87 -0.02 29.99
CA ALA A 31 -14.96 0.75 30.83
C ALA A 31 -15.35 2.24 30.92
N LEU A 32 -16.15 2.74 29.97
CA LEU A 32 -16.75 4.07 29.98
C LEU A 32 -17.86 4.25 31.03
N VAL A 33 -18.43 3.15 31.52
CA VAL A 33 -19.49 3.18 32.54
C VAL A 33 -18.86 2.94 33.90
N GLY A 34 -18.43 4.02 34.55
CA GLY A 34 -18.12 3.98 35.98
C GLY A 34 -19.37 3.68 36.82
N PRO A 35 -19.21 3.31 38.11
CA PRO A 35 -20.33 3.00 39.02
C PRO A 35 -21.36 4.14 39.14
N GLU A 36 -20.99 5.37 38.73
CA GLU A 36 -21.81 6.59 38.80
C GLU A 36 -22.38 7.06 37.43
N ARG A 37 -22.23 6.29 36.33
CA ARG A 37 -22.68 6.66 34.97
C ARG A 37 -22.04 7.92 34.35
N ALA A 38 -20.96 8.45 34.91
CA ALA A 38 -20.20 9.54 34.29
C ALA A 38 -19.18 9.00 33.28
N ILE A 39 -19.16 9.57 32.06
CA ILE A 39 -18.22 9.21 31.00
C ILE A 39 -16.86 9.84 31.31
N ASP A 40 -15.83 9.01 31.53
CA ASP A 40 -14.44 9.46 31.60
C ASP A 40 -13.92 9.73 30.18
N PHE A 41 -14.11 10.95 29.70
CA PHE A 41 -13.73 11.40 28.36
C PHE A 41 -12.25 11.18 28.04
N LYS A 42 -11.36 11.21 29.04
CA LYS A 42 -9.93 10.97 28.84
C LYS A 42 -9.68 9.50 28.46
N LYS A 43 -10.31 8.56 29.16
CA LYS A 43 -10.24 7.13 28.83
C LYS A 43 -10.89 6.81 27.47
N LEU A 44 -11.95 7.51 27.10
CA LEU A 44 -12.56 7.38 25.77
C LEU A 44 -11.57 7.78 24.66
N LEU A 45 -10.91 8.93 24.80
CA LEU A 45 -9.95 9.44 23.82
C LEU A 45 -8.73 8.51 23.71
N ASP A 46 -8.21 8.03 24.84
CA ASP A 46 -7.10 7.06 24.85
C ASP A 46 -7.51 5.75 24.16
N ALA A 47 -8.70 5.21 24.45
CA ALA A 47 -9.19 3.99 23.79
C ALA A 47 -9.39 4.18 22.28
N GLY A 48 -9.92 5.34 21.85
CA GLY A 48 -10.04 5.70 20.43
C GLY A 48 -8.69 5.81 19.72
N TRP A 49 -7.66 6.32 20.42
CA TRP A 49 -6.31 6.37 19.92
C TRP A 49 -5.71 4.96 19.71
N TRP A 50 -5.83 4.07 20.70
CA TRP A 50 -5.38 2.69 20.57
C TRP A 50 -6.07 1.97 19.41
N PHE A 51 -7.37 2.18 19.26
CA PHE A 51 -8.15 1.62 18.17
C PHE A 51 -7.67 2.08 16.79
N THR A 52 -7.48 3.39 16.61
CA THR A 52 -6.98 3.94 15.35
C THR A 52 -5.53 3.51 15.06
N SER A 53 -4.71 3.36 16.09
CA SER A 53 -3.36 2.82 15.99
C SER A 53 -3.35 1.39 15.43
N VAL A 54 -4.20 0.49 15.95
CA VAL A 54 -4.32 -0.89 15.44
C VAL A 54 -4.71 -0.91 13.96
N ILE A 55 -5.67 -0.06 13.55
CA ILE A 55 -6.09 0.04 12.16
C ILE A 55 -4.93 0.53 11.27
N ARG A 56 -4.20 1.56 11.69
CA ARG A 56 -3.03 2.07 10.93
C ARG A 56 -1.98 0.98 10.74
N TRP A 57 -1.63 0.24 11.79
CA TRP A 57 -0.69 -0.88 11.68
C TRP A 57 -1.18 -2.00 10.76
N ALA A 58 -2.48 -2.32 10.80
CA ALA A 58 -3.08 -3.27 9.88
C ALA A 58 -2.99 -2.80 8.40
N VAL A 59 -3.21 -1.51 8.16
CA VAL A 59 -3.07 -0.90 6.83
C VAL A 59 -1.61 -0.93 6.37
N ILE A 60 -0.66 -0.55 7.22
CA ILE A 60 0.79 -0.60 6.91
C ILE A 60 1.23 -2.02 6.57
N ALA A 61 0.84 -3.01 7.39
CA ALA A 61 1.13 -4.41 7.11
C ALA A 61 0.53 -4.86 5.77
N GLY A 62 -0.70 -4.45 5.47
CA GLY A 62 -1.35 -4.69 4.18
C GLY A 62 -0.58 -4.09 3.01
N ILE A 63 -0.12 -2.84 3.14
CA ILE A 63 0.70 -2.15 2.13
C ILE A 63 2.00 -2.91 1.90
N ILE A 64 2.74 -3.26 2.96
CA ILE A 64 4.03 -3.97 2.87
C ILE A 64 3.88 -5.31 2.14
N VAL A 65 2.84 -6.09 2.47
CA VAL A 65 2.57 -7.39 1.84
C VAL A 65 2.13 -7.24 0.38
N TYR A 66 1.39 -6.19 0.06
CA TYR A 66 0.88 -5.93 -1.29
C TYR A 66 1.90 -5.28 -2.22
N LEU A 67 2.83 -4.48 -1.69
CA LEU A 67 3.84 -3.72 -2.41
C LEU A 67 4.60 -4.53 -3.48
N PRO A 68 5.18 -5.72 -3.19
CA PRO A 68 5.91 -6.47 -4.21
C PRO A 68 5.01 -6.96 -5.34
N LYS A 69 3.77 -7.36 -5.04
CA LYS A 69 2.80 -7.80 -6.07
C LYS A 69 2.37 -6.64 -6.95
N PHE A 70 2.16 -5.47 -6.35
CA PHE A 70 1.84 -4.25 -7.08
C PHE A 70 2.99 -3.84 -8.00
N ALA A 71 4.22 -3.79 -7.47
CA ALA A 71 5.41 -3.44 -8.24
C ALA A 71 5.62 -4.41 -9.42
N ALA A 72 5.53 -5.73 -9.19
CA ALA A 72 5.66 -6.73 -10.24
C ALA A 72 4.65 -6.52 -11.38
N LYS A 73 3.37 -6.28 -11.03
CA LYS A 73 2.32 -6.03 -12.02
C LYS A 73 2.56 -4.73 -12.82
N ARG A 74 3.14 -3.71 -12.18
CA ARG A 74 3.51 -2.46 -12.87
C ARG A 74 4.69 -2.67 -13.80
N VAL A 75 5.72 -3.40 -13.38
CA VAL A 75 6.87 -3.75 -14.24
C VAL A 75 6.41 -4.48 -15.50
N GLU A 76 5.57 -5.51 -15.34
CA GLU A 76 5.01 -6.28 -16.47
C GLU A 76 4.22 -5.38 -17.43
N LYS A 77 3.35 -4.51 -16.87
CA LYS A 77 2.57 -3.56 -17.67
C LYS A 77 3.47 -2.62 -18.49
N TYR A 78 4.47 -2.00 -17.86
CA TYR A 78 5.34 -1.05 -18.56
C TYR A 78 6.30 -1.75 -19.53
N ALA A 79 6.66 -3.01 -19.30
CA ALA A 79 7.40 -3.81 -20.27
C ALA A 79 6.56 -4.07 -21.54
N GLN A 80 5.29 -4.45 -21.40
CA GLN A 80 4.38 -4.61 -22.53
C GLN A 80 4.12 -3.30 -23.27
N GLU A 81 3.93 -2.19 -22.54
CA GLU A 81 3.79 -0.87 -23.17
C GLU A 81 5.07 -0.47 -23.93
N LEU A 82 6.26 -0.77 -23.39
CA LEU A 82 7.53 -0.48 -24.05
C LEU A 82 7.69 -1.28 -25.36
N GLU A 83 7.35 -2.58 -25.37
CA GLU A 83 7.33 -3.39 -26.58
C GLU A 83 6.42 -2.76 -27.65
N GLY A 84 5.21 -2.34 -27.26
CA GLY A 84 4.29 -1.67 -28.20
C GLY A 84 4.81 -0.33 -28.73
N TRP A 85 5.59 0.42 -27.95
CA TRP A 85 6.23 1.65 -28.44
C TRP A 85 7.42 1.39 -29.37
N VAL A 86 8.16 0.29 -29.17
CA VAL A 86 9.22 -0.14 -30.09
C VAL A 86 8.62 -0.56 -31.43
N ASP A 87 7.56 -1.38 -31.41
CA ASP A 87 6.85 -1.77 -32.62
C ASP A 87 6.29 -0.55 -33.38
N ALA A 88 5.73 0.43 -32.64
CA ALA A 88 5.23 1.67 -33.22
C ALA A 88 6.35 2.55 -33.82
N TYR A 89 7.55 2.52 -33.24
CA TYR A 89 8.72 3.20 -33.79
C TYR A 89 9.15 2.56 -35.11
N ASP A 90 9.30 1.24 -35.14
CA ASP A 90 9.69 0.49 -36.33
C ASP A 90 8.67 0.66 -37.46
N GLU A 91 7.37 0.64 -37.14
CA GLU A 91 6.30 0.87 -38.11
C GLU A 91 6.29 2.31 -38.64
N ALA A 92 6.55 3.30 -37.77
CA ALA A 92 6.65 4.70 -38.17
C ALA A 92 7.87 4.94 -39.05
N GLU A 93 9.01 4.32 -38.74
CA GLU A 93 10.23 4.38 -39.55
C GLU A 93 10.02 3.72 -40.91
N ALA A 94 9.40 2.53 -40.95
CA ALA A 94 9.09 1.83 -42.20
C ALA A 94 8.14 2.60 -43.11
N LYS A 95 7.25 3.43 -42.54
CA LYS A 95 6.34 4.32 -43.28
C LYS A 95 6.96 5.67 -43.66
N GLY A 96 8.21 5.93 -43.29
CA GLY A 96 8.90 7.19 -43.57
C GLY A 96 8.31 8.37 -42.79
N ALA A 97 7.89 8.15 -41.55
CA ALA A 97 7.35 9.20 -40.68
C ALA A 97 8.37 10.34 -40.46
N THR A 98 7.85 11.53 -40.14
CA THR A 98 8.71 12.70 -39.87
C THR A 98 9.56 12.48 -38.62
N TYR A 99 10.73 13.12 -38.59
CA TYR A 99 11.66 13.08 -37.47
C TYR A 99 11.00 13.46 -36.13
N GLU A 100 10.15 14.48 -36.11
CA GLU A 100 9.42 14.89 -34.90
C GLU A 100 8.50 13.79 -34.36
N THR A 101 7.89 13.00 -35.24
CA THR A 101 7.00 11.89 -34.85
C THR A 101 7.80 10.74 -34.24
N LEU A 102 8.95 10.41 -34.84
CA LEU A 102 9.87 9.41 -34.28
C LEU A 102 10.43 9.84 -32.93
N GLN A 103 10.73 11.14 -32.77
CA GLN A 103 11.23 11.70 -31.51
C GLN A 103 10.17 11.67 -30.39
N ASP A 104 8.90 11.96 -30.70
CA ASP A 104 7.80 11.85 -29.73
C ASP A 104 7.58 10.38 -29.29
N ILE A 105 7.60 9.44 -30.23
CA ILE A 105 7.50 8.00 -29.92
C ILE A 105 8.66 7.56 -29.01
N GLN A 106 9.89 7.97 -29.34
CA GLN A 106 11.07 7.64 -28.55
C GLN A 106 11.02 8.27 -27.14
N ALA A 107 10.51 9.49 -27.00
CA ALA A 107 10.32 10.13 -25.70
C ALA A 107 9.34 9.35 -24.83
N ARG A 108 8.22 8.90 -25.41
CA ARG A 108 7.21 8.07 -24.71
C ARG A 108 7.75 6.70 -24.32
N ALA A 109 8.52 6.05 -25.19
CA ALA A 109 9.21 4.81 -24.88
C ALA A 109 10.19 4.97 -23.71
N SER A 110 10.99 6.04 -23.74
CA SER A 110 11.94 6.38 -22.66
C SER A 110 11.25 6.60 -21.32
N ASP A 111 10.11 7.29 -21.30
CA ASP A 111 9.35 7.51 -20.07
C ASP A 111 8.73 6.20 -19.53
N CYS A 112 8.26 5.32 -20.41
CA CYS A 112 7.80 3.99 -20.01
C CYS A 112 8.94 3.16 -19.39
N ASP A 113 10.15 3.21 -19.97
CA ASP A 113 11.31 2.50 -19.42
C ASP A 113 11.74 3.07 -18.06
N LYS A 114 11.76 4.39 -17.88
CA LYS A 114 12.02 5.02 -16.57
C LYS A 114 11.03 4.54 -15.51
N MET A 115 9.75 4.45 -15.85
CA MET A 115 8.72 3.95 -14.95
C MET A 115 8.95 2.47 -14.61
N ARG A 116 9.20 1.63 -15.62
CA ARG A 116 9.53 0.20 -15.43
C ARG A 116 10.70 0.02 -14.46
N VAL A 117 11.82 0.70 -14.71
CA VAL A 117 13.03 0.63 -13.88
C VAL A 117 12.76 1.12 -12.46
N SER A 118 11.95 2.16 -12.27
CA SER A 118 11.55 2.64 -10.95
C SER A 118 10.79 1.56 -10.16
N TYR A 119 9.82 0.89 -10.80
CA TYR A 119 9.09 -0.21 -10.16
C TYR A 119 9.97 -1.46 -9.95
N GLU A 120 10.96 -1.73 -10.81
CA GLU A 120 11.95 -2.79 -10.58
C GLU A 120 12.83 -2.50 -9.35
N LYS A 121 13.27 -1.24 -9.19
CA LYS A 121 13.97 -0.81 -7.97
C LYS A 121 13.09 -0.97 -6.74
N LEU A 122 11.82 -0.59 -6.81
CA LEU A 122 10.86 -0.78 -5.72
C LEU A 122 10.67 -2.27 -5.39
N LEU A 123 10.59 -3.14 -6.40
CA LEU A 123 10.52 -4.59 -6.22
C LEU A 123 11.77 -5.13 -5.51
N ARG A 124 12.96 -4.67 -5.92
CA ARG A 124 14.24 -5.10 -5.33
C ARG A 124 14.40 -4.63 -3.89
N HIS A 125 13.93 -3.41 -3.59
CA HIS A 125 14.11 -2.75 -2.30
C HIS A 125 12.82 -2.69 -1.45
N HIS A 126 11.82 -3.54 -1.73
CA HIS A 126 10.52 -3.53 -1.03
C HIS A 126 10.65 -3.64 0.51
N ARG A 127 11.66 -4.36 1.01
CA ARG A 127 11.94 -4.48 2.45
C ARG A 127 12.39 -3.15 3.07
N LEU A 128 13.20 -2.38 2.36
CA LEU A 128 13.65 -1.06 2.81
C LEU A 128 12.47 -0.07 2.81
N ALA A 129 11.65 -0.09 1.76
CA ALA A 129 10.43 0.73 1.70
C ALA A 129 9.47 0.40 2.85
N GLY A 130 9.30 -0.88 3.17
CA GLY A 130 8.51 -1.32 4.32
C GLY A 130 9.09 -0.87 5.66
N CYS A 131 10.40 -1.00 5.85
CA CYS A 131 11.09 -0.51 7.05
C CYS A 131 10.90 1.01 7.22
N LEU A 132 11.00 1.77 6.13
CA LEU A 132 10.85 3.23 6.13
C LEU A 132 9.42 3.65 6.48
N LEU A 133 8.41 2.94 5.99
CA LEU A 133 7.00 3.14 6.38
C LEU A 133 6.78 2.90 7.88
N ILE A 134 7.37 1.84 8.43
CA ILE A 134 7.30 1.53 9.87
C ILE A 134 7.94 2.65 10.69
N CYS A 135 9.14 3.11 10.29
CA CYS A 135 9.83 4.20 10.98
C CYS A 135 9.03 5.51 10.96
N ILE A 136 8.40 5.86 9.83
CA ILE A 136 7.55 7.05 9.71
C ILE A 136 6.37 6.97 10.69
N GLU A 137 5.65 5.84 10.73
CA GLU A 137 4.52 5.68 11.66
C GLU A 137 4.95 5.81 13.12
N ILE A 138 6.07 5.21 13.50
CA ILE A 138 6.57 5.29 14.88
C ILE A 138 6.92 6.73 15.25
N ILE A 139 7.69 7.43 14.41
CA ILE A 139 8.23 8.76 14.73
C ILE A 139 7.14 9.82 14.72
N PHE A 140 6.28 9.83 13.70
CA PHE A 140 5.34 10.94 13.50
C PHE A 140 3.98 10.72 14.17
N VAL A 141 3.61 9.47 14.40
CA VAL A 141 2.26 9.14 14.86
C VAL A 141 2.27 8.61 16.28
N GLN A 142 3.17 7.67 16.61
CA GLN A 142 3.18 7.05 17.95
C GLN A 142 3.96 7.87 18.98
N PHE A 143 5.12 8.43 18.59
CA PHE A 143 6.01 9.17 19.49
C PHE A 143 5.34 10.37 20.20
N PRO A 144 4.50 11.20 19.53
CA PRO A 144 3.81 12.32 20.19
C PRO A 144 2.81 11.91 21.27
N HIS A 145 2.38 10.65 21.29
CA HIS A 145 1.42 10.11 22.28
C HIS A 145 2.09 9.27 23.37
N LEU A 146 3.40 9.05 23.27
CA LEU A 146 4.21 8.32 24.26
C LEU A 146 4.95 9.26 25.24
N ILE A 147 4.92 10.58 24.98
CA ILE A 147 5.48 11.67 25.80
C ILE A 147 4.33 12.41 26.47
#